data_AF-A0A0Q1CMT6-F1
#
_entry.id   AF-A0A0Q1CMT6-F1
#
_cell.length_a   1.000
_cell.length_b   1.000
_cell.length_c   1.000
_cell.angle_alpha   90.00
_cell.angle_beta   90.00
_cell.angle_gamma   90.00
#
_symmetry.space_group_name_H-M   'P 1'
#
loop_
_entity.id
_entity.type
_entity.pdbx_description
1 polymer ?
#
loop_
_entity_poly.entity_id
_entity_poly.type
_entity_poly.pdbx_seq_one_letter_code
_entity_poly.pdbx_strand_id
1 'polypeptide(L)'
;MDLFRGTQTREHGDIEIAVPAAHFPEIRDRFPGYAFDAVSSGRIWENATPDVLAATHQTWLRDHATGNYLLDVFREPHDGETWICRHDQTIRLAYGEIIHHTPDGIPYLAPELVLLFKAKHARPKDQADFDETIPHLTPAQRRTLARLLARAYPGHHWQANL
;
A
#
# COMPACT_ATOMS: atom_id res chain seq x y z
N MET A 1 -4.77 -8.26 -1.03
CA MET A 1 -5.03 -9.57 -0.38
C MET A 1 -5.29 -10.64 -1.42
N ASP A 2 -6.11 -10.35 -2.41
CA ASP A 2 -6.53 -11.28 -3.46
C ASP A 2 -5.36 -11.90 -4.23
N LEU A 3 -4.34 -11.11 -4.60
CA LEU A 3 -3.12 -11.62 -5.25
C LEU A 3 -2.37 -12.63 -4.37
N PHE A 4 -2.29 -12.39 -3.06
CA PHE A 4 -1.71 -13.35 -2.10
C PHE A 4 -2.57 -14.62 -1.98
N ARG A 5 -3.90 -14.48 -2.00
CA ARG A 5 -4.84 -15.61 -1.93
C ARG A 5 -4.98 -16.37 -3.24
N GLY A 6 -4.54 -15.81 -4.36
CA GLY A 6 -4.72 -16.37 -5.69
C GLY A 6 -6.17 -16.35 -6.19
N THR A 7 -7.07 -15.61 -5.53
CA THR A 7 -8.48 -15.51 -5.93
C THR A 7 -9.08 -14.19 -5.51
N GLN A 8 -10.06 -13.69 -6.27
CA GLN A 8 -10.80 -12.49 -5.93
C GLN A 8 -11.79 -12.77 -4.79
N THR A 9 -11.75 -11.96 -3.74
CA THR A 9 -12.53 -12.20 -2.50
C THR A 9 -13.74 -11.28 -2.39
N ARG A 10 -13.70 -10.14 -3.09
CA ARG A 10 -14.77 -9.16 -3.18
C ARG A 10 -14.59 -8.27 -4.41
N GLU A 11 -15.59 -7.46 -4.73
CA GLU A 11 -15.42 -6.35 -5.66
C GLU A 11 -14.48 -5.28 -5.08
N HIS A 12 -13.62 -4.72 -5.93
CA HIS A 12 -12.73 -3.61 -5.60
C HIS A 12 -13.16 -2.38 -6.38
N GLY A 13 -13.28 -1.25 -5.68
CA GLY A 13 -13.68 0.02 -6.29
C GLY A 13 -12.51 0.82 -6.88
N ASP A 14 -11.29 0.39 -6.60
CA ASP A 14 -10.05 1.03 -6.98
C ASP A 14 -8.98 -0.02 -7.35
N ILE A 15 -7.97 0.45 -8.09
CA ILE A 15 -6.72 -0.25 -8.29
C ILE A 15 -5.64 0.59 -7.63
N GLU A 16 -4.82 -0.04 -6.79
CA GLU A 16 -3.71 0.61 -6.10
C GLU A 16 -2.38 -0.02 -6.54
N ILE A 17 -1.39 0.82 -6.86
CA ILE A 17 0.01 0.43 -7.00
C ILE A 17 0.88 1.21 -6.02
N ALA A 18 2.02 0.64 -5.65
CA ALA A 18 3.03 1.31 -4.84
C ALA A 18 4.37 1.25 -5.57
N VAL A 19 5.08 2.37 -5.58
CA VAL A 19 6.41 2.50 -6.20
C VAL A 19 7.36 3.23 -5.25
N PRO A 20 8.68 3.02 -5.38
CA PRO A 20 9.64 3.93 -4.78
C PRO A 20 9.34 5.37 -5.20
N ALA A 21 9.35 6.31 -4.25
CA ALA A 21 8.97 7.69 -4.54
C ALA A 21 9.79 8.33 -5.68
N ALA A 22 11.08 7.97 -5.80
CA ALA A 22 11.94 8.45 -6.89
C ALA A 22 11.53 7.94 -8.28
N HIS A 23 10.81 6.81 -8.36
CA HIS A 23 10.37 6.20 -9.62
C HIS A 23 8.97 6.65 -10.05
N PHE A 24 8.30 7.49 -9.24
CA PHE A 24 6.99 8.04 -9.61
C PHE A 24 6.96 8.77 -10.97
N PRO A 25 8.00 9.53 -11.39
CA PRO A 25 8.03 10.12 -12.72
C PRO A 25 7.86 9.08 -13.84
N GLU A 26 8.43 7.88 -13.70
CA GLU A 26 8.29 6.82 -14.71
C GLU A 26 6.85 6.37 -14.87
N ILE A 27 6.10 6.28 -13.77
CA ILE A 27 4.66 5.98 -13.81
C ILE A 27 3.93 7.08 -14.54
N ARG A 28 4.17 8.34 -14.19
CA ARG A 28 3.51 9.49 -14.82
C ARG A 28 3.74 9.53 -16.33
N ASP A 29 4.96 9.26 -16.77
CA ASP A 29 5.34 9.32 -18.18
C ASP A 29 4.65 8.23 -19.03
N ARG A 30 4.13 7.16 -18.41
CA ARG A 30 3.31 6.14 -19.08
C ARG A 30 1.85 6.57 -19.31
N PHE A 31 1.41 7.67 -18.69
CA PHE A 31 0.02 8.17 -18.77
C PHE A 31 -0.04 9.65 -19.19
N PRO A 32 0.49 10.03 -20.38
CA PRO A 32 0.63 11.45 -20.78
C PRO A 32 -0.71 12.18 -21.01
N GLY A 33 -1.84 11.47 -21.08
CA GLY A 33 -3.19 12.05 -21.24
C GLY A 33 -3.97 12.23 -19.93
N TYR A 34 -3.36 11.92 -18.79
CA TYR A 34 -4.01 11.90 -17.48
C TYR A 34 -3.33 12.89 -16.52
N ALA A 35 -4.08 13.34 -15.52
CA ALA A 35 -3.52 14.09 -14.38
C ALA A 35 -3.14 13.14 -13.25
N PHE A 36 -2.19 13.58 -12.43
CA PHE A 36 -1.92 12.97 -11.14
C PHE A 36 -2.10 14.03 -10.05
N ASP A 37 -3.16 13.89 -9.28
CA ASP A 37 -3.46 14.82 -8.19
C ASP A 37 -2.92 14.25 -6.87
N ALA A 38 -2.21 15.05 -6.09
CA ALA A 38 -1.75 14.62 -4.78
C ALA A 38 -2.93 14.55 -3.82
N VAL A 39 -2.95 13.52 -2.97
CA VAL A 39 -4.01 13.34 -1.99
C VAL A 39 -3.46 13.01 -0.61
N SER A 40 -4.05 13.61 0.41
CA SER A 40 -3.72 13.38 1.81
C SER A 40 -4.79 13.99 2.71
N SER A 41 -5.16 13.27 3.79
CA SER A 41 -6.05 13.78 4.84
C SER A 41 -7.36 14.41 4.33
N GLY A 42 -7.99 13.80 3.33
CA GLY A 42 -9.26 14.27 2.76
C GLY A 42 -9.15 15.48 1.84
N ARG A 43 -7.92 15.90 1.48
CA ARG A 43 -7.67 16.99 0.55
C ARG A 43 -7.02 16.48 -0.74
N ILE A 44 -7.39 17.13 -1.84
CA ILE A 44 -6.86 16.90 -3.19
C ILE A 44 -6.14 18.18 -3.62
N TRP A 45 -4.94 18.02 -4.18
CA TRP A 45 -4.17 19.09 -4.79
C TRP A 45 -3.98 18.78 -6.26
N GLU A 46 -4.76 19.45 -7.10
CA GLU A 46 -4.54 19.45 -8.55
C GLU A 46 -3.24 20.17 -8.89
N ASN A 47 -2.50 19.65 -9.88
CA ASN A 47 -1.19 20.18 -10.28
C ASN A 47 -0.23 20.38 -9.09
N ALA A 48 -0.16 19.35 -8.23
CA ALA A 48 0.62 19.41 -7.00
C ALA A 48 2.08 19.83 -7.27
N THR A 49 2.55 20.83 -6.52
CA THR A 49 3.95 21.26 -6.58
C THR A 49 4.87 20.13 -6.08
N PRO A 50 6.18 20.17 -6.41
CA PRO A 50 7.14 19.21 -5.87
C PRO A 50 7.10 19.11 -4.34
N ASP A 51 6.91 20.23 -3.62
CA ASP A 51 6.82 20.25 -2.16
C ASP A 51 5.57 19.51 -1.65
N VAL A 52 4.42 19.65 -2.32
CA VAL A 52 3.19 18.92 -1.97
C VAL A 52 3.37 17.43 -2.26
N LEU A 53 3.99 17.07 -3.39
CA LEU A 53 4.28 15.68 -3.72
C LEU A 53 5.25 15.03 -2.73
N ALA A 54 6.22 15.78 -2.22
CA ALA A 54 7.17 15.33 -1.20
C ALA A 54 6.53 15.23 0.21
N ALA A 55 5.57 16.09 0.53
CA ALA A 55 4.84 16.09 1.80
C ALA A 55 3.68 15.08 1.87
N THR A 56 3.37 14.40 0.76
CA THR A 56 2.28 13.43 0.66
C THR A 56 2.77 12.12 0.07
N HIS A 57 2.06 11.02 0.33
CA HIS A 57 2.47 9.70 -0.13
C HIS A 57 1.61 9.11 -1.23
N GLN A 58 0.49 9.73 -1.60
CA GLN A 58 -0.45 9.16 -2.56
C GLN A 58 -0.79 10.18 -3.64
N THR A 59 -0.98 9.69 -4.85
CA THR A 59 -1.50 10.43 -6.01
C THR A 59 -2.58 9.61 -6.66
N TRP A 60 -3.62 10.28 -7.13
CA TRP A 60 -4.67 9.64 -7.91
C TRP A 60 -4.54 10.03 -9.38
N LEU A 61 -4.50 9.03 -10.25
CA LEU A 61 -4.57 9.19 -11.71
C LEU A 61 -6.00 9.60 -12.07
N ARG A 62 -6.17 10.80 -12.60
CA ARG A 62 -7.45 11.33 -13.05
C ARG A 62 -7.53 11.44 -14.55
N ASP A 63 -8.63 10.95 -15.11
CA ASP A 63 -9.00 11.20 -16.49
C ASP A 63 -9.56 12.62 -16.63
N HIS A 64 -8.93 13.45 -17.46
CA HIS A 64 -9.40 14.82 -17.71
C HIS A 64 -10.74 14.87 -18.45
N ALA A 65 -11.06 13.87 -19.27
CA ALA A 65 -12.30 13.86 -20.05
C ALA A 65 -13.54 13.59 -19.18
N THR A 66 -13.38 12.73 -18.17
CA THR A 66 -14.50 12.28 -17.32
C THR A 66 -14.45 12.83 -15.90
N GLY A 67 -13.28 13.26 -15.43
CA GLY A 67 -13.03 13.59 -14.03
C GLY A 67 -12.88 12.37 -13.11
N ASN A 68 -12.94 11.16 -13.65
CA ASN A 68 -12.85 9.93 -12.87
C ASN A 68 -11.43 9.65 -12.42
N TYR A 69 -11.29 9.13 -11.19
CA TYR A 69 -10.04 8.56 -10.69
C TYR A 69 -9.98 7.08 -11.04
N LEU A 70 -8.86 6.65 -11.61
CA LEU A 70 -8.71 5.31 -12.20
C LEU A 70 -7.64 4.45 -11.52
N LEU A 71 -6.64 5.08 -10.90
CA LEU A 71 -5.49 4.40 -10.31
C LEU A 71 -4.93 5.22 -9.16
N ASP A 72 -4.68 4.55 -8.05
CA ASP A 72 -4.01 5.11 -6.89
C ASP A 72 -2.54 4.71 -6.92
N VAL A 73 -1.65 5.69 -6.83
CA VAL A 73 -0.20 5.46 -6.80
C VAL A 73 0.35 5.93 -5.46
N PHE A 74 0.74 4.98 -4.62
CA PHE A 74 1.54 5.24 -3.44
C PHE A 74 3.01 5.45 -3.82
N ARG A 75 3.58 6.56 -3.36
CA ARG A 75 4.98 6.93 -3.46
C ARG A 75 5.65 6.61 -2.13
N GLU A 76 6.22 5.42 -2.05
CA GLU A 76 6.84 4.92 -0.81
C GLU A 76 8.21 5.57 -0.58
N PRO A 77 8.50 6.03 0.64
CA PRO A 77 9.87 6.38 1.01
C PRO A 77 10.78 5.16 0.82
N HIS A 78 11.99 5.39 0.33
CA HIS A 78 12.94 4.32 0.05
C HIS A 78 14.39 4.82 0.11
N ASP A 79 15.33 3.88 0.14
CA ASP A 79 16.76 4.10 0.07
C ASP A 79 17.42 2.97 -0.73
N GLY A 80 17.67 3.23 -2.02
CA GLY A 80 18.06 2.19 -2.98
C GLY A 80 17.05 1.05 -3.01
N GLU A 81 17.54 -0.17 -2.74
CA GLU A 81 16.76 -1.42 -2.66
C GLU A 81 16.00 -1.60 -1.33
N THR A 82 16.04 -0.60 -0.45
CA THR A 82 15.37 -0.65 0.86
C THR A 82 14.06 0.12 0.82
N TRP A 83 12.96 -0.58 1.07
CA TRP A 83 11.67 0.03 1.35
C TRP A 83 11.61 0.57 2.78
N ILE A 84 10.97 1.74 2.95
CA ILE A 84 10.79 2.39 4.24
C ILE A 84 9.30 2.59 4.49
N CYS A 85 8.80 2.10 5.62
CA CYS A 85 7.38 2.24 5.95
C CYS A 85 7.03 3.72 6.18
N ARG A 86 6.08 4.24 5.38
CA ARG A 86 5.57 5.62 5.52
C ARG A 86 4.86 5.93 6.85
N HIS A 87 4.49 4.93 7.64
CA HIS A 87 3.88 5.13 8.97
C HIS A 87 4.88 5.06 10.12
N ASP A 88 6.01 4.39 9.92
CA ASP A 88 7.12 4.33 10.87
C ASP A 88 8.42 4.10 10.09
N GLN A 89 9.20 5.17 9.87
CA GLN A 89 10.42 5.12 9.05
C GLN A 89 11.55 4.25 9.64
N THR A 90 11.39 3.82 10.89
CA THR A 90 12.32 2.89 11.53
C THR A 90 12.07 1.44 11.12
N ILE A 91 10.95 1.17 10.44
CA ILE A 91 10.68 -0.10 9.75
C ILE A 91 11.23 0.01 8.33
N ARG A 92 12.31 -0.73 8.09
CA ARG A 92 13.06 -0.76 6.84
C ARG A 92 13.27 -2.22 6.43
N LEU A 93 12.96 -2.56 5.19
CA LEU A 93 13.01 -3.94 4.66
C LEU A 93 13.51 -3.90 3.22
N ALA A 94 14.21 -4.94 2.77
CA ALA A 94 14.64 -5.00 1.38
C ALA A 94 13.43 -5.27 0.46
N TYR A 95 13.36 -4.62 -0.70
CA TYR A 95 12.27 -4.84 -1.66
C TYR A 95 12.13 -6.33 -2.05
N GLY A 96 13.25 -7.04 -2.20
CA GLY A 96 13.26 -8.48 -2.50
C GLY A 96 12.65 -9.38 -1.41
N GLU A 97 12.50 -8.88 -0.18
CA GLU A 97 11.85 -9.62 0.91
C GLU A 97 10.34 -9.36 0.99
N ILE A 98 9.89 -8.21 0.49
CA ILE A 98 8.53 -7.72 0.69
C ILE A 98 7.67 -7.72 -0.57
N ILE A 99 8.28 -7.85 -1.75
CA ILE A 99 7.57 -7.99 -3.02
C ILE A 99 7.51 -9.49 -3.35
N HIS A 100 6.31 -10.03 -3.29
CA HIS A 100 5.99 -11.37 -3.78
C HIS A 100 5.40 -11.28 -5.19
N HIS A 101 5.32 -12.43 -5.86
CA HIS A 101 4.82 -12.52 -7.22
C HIS A 101 3.77 -13.61 -7.32
N THR A 102 2.71 -13.36 -8.09
CA THR A 102 1.78 -14.42 -8.50
C THR A 102 2.49 -15.38 -9.46
N PRO A 103 1.91 -16.56 -9.77
CA PRO A 103 2.46 -17.47 -10.78
C PRO A 103 2.67 -16.80 -12.15
N ASP A 104 1.83 -15.83 -12.50
CA ASP A 104 1.92 -15.06 -13.75
C ASP A 104 2.84 -13.83 -13.66
N GLY A 105 3.54 -13.66 -12.54
CA GLY A 105 4.56 -12.62 -12.35
C GLY A 105 4.01 -11.25 -11.94
N ILE A 106 2.77 -11.15 -11.45
CA ILE A 106 2.24 -9.88 -10.95
C ILE A 106 2.84 -9.59 -9.56
N PRO A 107 3.56 -8.46 -9.37
CA PRO A 107 4.13 -8.12 -8.08
C PRO A 107 3.05 -7.68 -7.10
N TYR A 108 3.19 -8.08 -5.83
CA TYR A 108 2.33 -7.63 -4.74
C TYR A 108 3.10 -7.56 -3.41
N LEU A 109 2.67 -6.64 -2.55
CA LEU A 109 3.26 -6.46 -1.22
C LEU A 109 2.92 -7.64 -0.30
N ALA A 110 3.90 -8.07 0.50
CA ALA A 110 3.75 -9.10 1.51
C ALA A 110 2.53 -8.84 2.40
N PRO A 111 1.70 -9.86 2.67
CA PRO A 111 0.39 -9.68 3.29
C PRO A 111 0.49 -9.11 4.71
N GLU A 112 1.55 -9.40 5.47
CA GLU A 112 1.79 -8.80 6.78
C GLU A 112 1.98 -7.27 6.73
N LEU A 113 2.55 -6.73 5.64
CA LEU A 113 2.70 -5.28 5.47
C LEU A 113 1.41 -4.63 4.98
N VAL A 114 0.65 -5.32 4.12
CA VAL A 114 -0.70 -4.88 3.75
C VAL A 114 -1.58 -4.80 5.00
N LEU A 115 -1.53 -5.81 5.88
CA LEU A 115 -2.25 -5.79 7.15
C LEU A 115 -1.75 -4.69 8.09
N LEU A 116 -0.44 -4.45 8.16
CA LEU A 116 0.10 -3.32 8.93
C LEU A 116 -0.53 -1.99 8.50
N PHE A 117 -0.65 -1.73 7.19
CA PHE A 117 -1.30 -0.50 6.70
C PHE A 117 -2.79 -0.42 7.07
N LYS A 118 -3.49 -1.55 7.00
CA LYS A 118 -4.91 -1.65 7.33
C LYS A 118 -5.20 -1.46 8.82
N ALA A 119 -4.28 -1.88 9.70
CA ALA A 119 -4.39 -1.76 11.15
C ALA A 119 -4.54 -0.29 11.62
N LYS A 120 -4.04 0.69 10.85
CA LYS A 120 -4.19 2.11 11.18
C LYS A 120 -5.65 2.53 11.43
N HIS A 121 -6.58 1.99 10.65
CA HIS A 121 -7.99 2.35 10.73
C HIS A 121 -8.91 1.19 11.09
N ALA A 122 -8.50 -0.06 10.82
CA ALA A 122 -9.26 -1.27 11.13
C ALA A 122 -10.75 -1.15 10.78
N ARG A 123 -11.07 -0.58 9.60
CA ARG A 123 -12.44 -0.43 9.11
C ARG A 123 -13.08 -1.83 8.94
N PRO A 124 -14.41 -1.96 8.85
CA PRO A 124 -15.05 -3.28 8.67
C PRO A 124 -14.45 -4.12 7.53
N LYS A 125 -14.12 -3.52 6.38
CA LYS A 125 -13.43 -4.20 5.28
C LYS A 125 -12.00 -4.63 5.60
N ASP A 126 -11.29 -3.86 6.43
CA ASP A 126 -9.92 -4.18 6.86
C ASP A 126 -9.92 -5.30 7.90
N GLN A 127 -10.93 -5.33 8.78
CA GLN A 127 -11.16 -6.43 9.71
C GLN A 127 -11.47 -7.74 8.95
N ALA A 128 -12.36 -7.69 7.95
CA ALA A 128 -12.63 -8.85 7.10
C ALA A 128 -11.37 -9.33 6.37
N ASP A 129 -10.60 -8.41 5.77
CA ASP A 129 -9.32 -8.75 5.13
C ASP A 129 -8.34 -9.41 6.13
N PHE A 130 -8.30 -8.96 7.39
CA PHE A 130 -7.51 -9.58 8.45
C PHE A 130 -8.00 -11.00 8.77
N ASP A 131 -9.27 -11.15 9.14
CA ASP A 131 -9.84 -12.43 9.57
C ASP A 131 -9.73 -13.50 8.47
N GLU A 132 -9.95 -13.10 7.21
CA GLU A 132 -9.82 -14.00 6.06
C GLU A 132 -8.38 -14.35 5.73
N THR A 133 -7.41 -13.46 5.97
CA THR A 133 -6.02 -13.68 5.57
C THR A 133 -5.22 -14.46 6.60
N ILE A 134 -5.53 -14.28 7.89
CA ILE A 134 -4.80 -14.91 8.99
C ILE A 134 -4.63 -16.44 8.82
N PRO A 135 -5.69 -17.22 8.50
CA PRO A 135 -5.58 -18.66 8.27
C PRO A 135 -4.56 -19.06 7.18
N HIS A 136 -4.28 -18.17 6.23
CA HIS A 136 -3.36 -18.42 5.13
C HIS A 136 -1.92 -17.95 5.39
N LEU A 137 -1.69 -17.16 6.45
CA LEU A 137 -0.34 -16.73 6.81
C LEU A 137 0.47 -17.88 7.40
N THR A 138 1.71 -18.00 6.96
CA THR A 138 2.69 -18.90 7.58
C THR A 138 2.98 -18.48 9.03
N PRO A 139 3.50 -19.38 9.89
CA PRO A 139 3.92 -19.02 11.24
C PRO A 139 4.97 -17.89 11.28
N ALA A 140 5.83 -17.80 10.27
CA ALA A 140 6.82 -16.72 10.17
C ALA A 140 6.14 -15.37 9.88
N GLN A 141 5.22 -15.32 8.92
CA GLN A 141 4.47 -14.10 8.59
C GLN A 141 3.63 -13.61 9.77
N ARG A 142 2.97 -14.51 10.51
CA ARG A 142 2.22 -14.15 11.72
C ARG A 142 3.12 -13.52 12.79
N ARG A 143 4.30 -14.10 13.04
CA ARG A 143 5.30 -13.50 13.96
C ARG A 143 5.79 -12.14 13.47
N THR A 144 6.02 -11.99 12.16
CA THR A 144 6.40 -10.70 11.57
C THR A 144 5.30 -9.66 11.78
N LEU A 145 4.05 -10.00 11.47
CA LEU A 145 2.90 -9.13 11.67
C LEU A 145 2.74 -8.73 13.14
N ALA A 146 2.83 -9.69 14.06
CA ALA A 146 2.74 -9.42 15.50
C ALA A 146 3.80 -8.42 15.96
N ARG A 147 5.06 -8.59 15.53
CA ARG A 147 6.16 -7.66 15.82
C ARG A 147 5.92 -6.27 15.23
N LEU A 148 5.44 -6.19 13.98
CA LEU A 148 5.16 -4.93 13.31
C LEU A 148 4.00 -4.17 13.98
N LEU A 149 2.91 -4.88 14.34
CA LEU A 149 1.78 -4.30 15.06
C LEU A 149 2.18 -3.83 16.46
N ALA A 150 2.94 -4.64 17.22
CA ALA A 150 3.39 -4.24 18.55
C ALA A 150 4.24 -2.96 18.52
N ARG A 151 4.98 -2.73 17.44
CA ARG A 151 5.78 -1.52 17.24
C ARG A 151 4.95 -0.32 16.79
N ALA A 152 4.18 -0.47 15.71
CA ALA A 152 3.47 0.64 15.08
C ALA A 152 2.18 1.03 15.83
N TYR A 153 1.52 0.03 16.43
CA TYR A 153 0.22 0.16 17.10
C TYR A 153 0.20 -0.65 18.41
N PRO A 154 0.93 -0.24 19.46
CA PRO A 154 0.93 -0.94 20.75
C PRO A 154 -0.50 -1.17 21.28
N GLY A 155 -0.82 -2.40 21.67
CA GLY A 155 -2.15 -2.77 22.18
C GLY A 155 -3.25 -2.96 21.12
N HIS A 156 -2.92 -2.95 19.83
CA HIS A 156 -3.90 -3.18 18.76
C HIS A 156 -4.61 -4.54 18.91
N HIS A 157 -5.94 -4.57 18.77
CA HIS A 157 -6.77 -5.75 19.08
C HIS A 157 -6.45 -6.99 18.23
N TRP A 158 -5.98 -6.80 16.99
CA TRP A 158 -5.50 -7.90 16.15
C TRP A 158 -4.38 -8.74 16.75
N GLN A 159 -3.59 -8.19 17.69
CA GLN A 159 -2.50 -8.93 18.34
C GLN A 159 -3.00 -10.15 19.12
N ALA A 160 -4.24 -10.13 19.61
CA ALA A 160 -4.82 -11.26 20.35
C ALA A 160 -5.11 -12.50 19.47
N ASN A 161 -5.13 -12.32 18.14
CA ASN A 161 -5.52 -13.35 17.17
C ASN A 161 -4.36 -13.84 16.30
N LEU A 162 -3.12 -13.47 16.63
CA LEU A 162 -1.91 -13.77 15.85
C LEU A 162 -1.13 -14.98 16.36
#